data_AF-A0A2E1INL8-F1
#
_entry.id   AF-A0A2E1INL8-F1
#
_cell.length_a   1.000
_cell.length_b   1.000
_cell.length_c   1.000
_cell.angle_alpha   90.00
_cell.angle_beta   90.00
_cell.angle_gamma   90.00
#
_symmetry.space_group_name_H-M   'P 1'
#
loop_
_entity.id
_entity.type
_entity.pdbx_description
1 polymer ?
#
loop_
_entity_poly.entity_id
_entity_poly.type
_entity_poly.pdbx_seq_one_letter_code
_entity_poly.pdbx_strand_id
1 'polypeptide(L)'
;MANQPLPVELRIPAALSKRLKRTLRALARQEDIRDRLDALERRVEQLERQNGLPTGINAPTEPIGSGHHAMDPGIFFNDADDIPPASKAQQDLYEAWRSHYERNPGEIEAGKTAHEMAALKAATRSPIGTAGIDQQP
;
A
#
# COMPACT_ATOMS: atom_id res chain seq x y z
N MET A 1 -15.64 25.09 79.81
CA MET A 1 -14.48 24.79 78.95
C MET A 1 -14.90 23.66 78.00
N ALA A 2 -14.63 23.84 76.71
CA ALA A 2 -15.36 23.23 75.60
C ALA A 2 -15.07 21.72 75.42
N ASN A 3 -16.13 20.96 75.21
CA ASN A 3 -16.10 19.56 74.81
C ASN A 3 -16.11 19.52 73.27
N GLN A 4 -14.95 19.34 72.62
CA GLN A 4 -14.86 19.20 71.16
C GLN A 4 -14.82 17.72 70.77
N PRO A 5 -15.78 17.21 69.98
CA PRO A 5 -15.64 15.89 69.36
C PRO A 5 -14.62 15.95 68.23
N LEU A 6 -13.67 15.02 68.25
CA LEU A 6 -12.64 14.82 67.20
C LEU A 6 -13.30 14.54 65.84
N PRO A 7 -12.65 14.97 64.73
CA PRO A 7 -13.21 14.80 63.39
C PRO A 7 -13.35 13.32 63.05
N VAL A 8 -14.54 12.94 62.58
CA VAL A 8 -14.81 11.60 62.06
C VAL A 8 -13.93 11.38 60.83
N GLU A 9 -12.84 10.65 60.99
CA GLU A 9 -12.04 10.21 59.85
C GLU A 9 -12.92 9.33 58.95
N LEU A 10 -13.24 9.84 57.76
CA LEU A 10 -13.85 9.07 56.68
C LEU A 10 -12.86 8.01 56.19
N ARG A 11 -12.73 6.92 56.95
CA ARG A 11 -11.95 5.74 56.58
C ARG A 11 -12.68 4.97 55.50
N ILE A 12 -12.42 5.33 54.25
CA ILE A 12 -12.90 4.57 53.10
C ILE A 12 -12.17 3.22 53.09
N PRO A 13 -12.88 2.08 53.15
CA PRO A 13 -12.24 0.78 53.15
C PRO A 13 -11.42 0.58 51.87
N ALA A 14 -10.22 0.01 51.99
CA ALA A 14 -9.27 -0.16 50.88
C ALA A 14 -9.85 -0.92 49.66
N ALA A 15 -10.85 -1.78 49.88
CA ALA A 15 -11.58 -2.44 48.81
C ALA A 15 -12.45 -1.46 47.98
N LEU A 16 -13.08 -0.48 48.62
CA LEU A 16 -13.86 0.57 47.97
C LEU A 16 -12.94 1.50 47.16
N SER A 17 -11.76 1.82 47.70
CA SER A 17 -10.79 2.68 47.00
C SER A 17 -10.17 2.00 45.77
N LYS A 18 -9.96 0.68 45.78
CA LYS A 18 -9.54 -0.10 44.59
C LYS A 18 -10.61 -0.10 43.50
N ARG A 19 -11.89 -0.30 43.87
CA ARG A 19 -13.02 -0.26 42.93
C ARG A 19 -13.18 1.13 42.30
N LEU A 20 -13.08 2.18 43.11
CA LEU A 20 -13.12 3.57 42.65
C LEU A 20 -11.97 3.89 41.67
N LYS A 21 -10.73 3.48 42.00
CA LYS A 21 -9.60 3.63 41.07
C LYS A 21 -9.82 2.89 39.75
N ARG A 22 -10.44 1.72 39.80
CA ARG A 22 -10.77 0.94 38.59
C ARG A 22 -11.83 1.63 37.73
N THR A 23 -12.88 2.19 38.33
CA THR A 23 -13.93 2.92 37.60
C THR A 23 -13.39 4.22 37.02
N LEU A 24 -12.55 4.96 37.75
CA LEU A 24 -11.89 6.17 37.24
C LEU A 24 -10.99 5.86 36.02
N ARG A 25 -10.23 4.76 36.06
CA ARG A 25 -9.45 4.31 34.89
C ARG A 25 -10.31 3.84 33.72
N ALA A 26 -11.47 3.24 33.99
CA ALA A 26 -12.40 2.85 32.95
C ALA A 26 -13.03 4.07 32.26
N LEU A 27 -13.37 5.11 33.04
CA LEU A 27 -13.86 6.39 32.53
C LEU A 27 -12.81 7.11 31.68
N ALA A 28 -11.56 7.18 32.15
CA ALA A 28 -10.47 7.78 31.38
C ALA A 28 -10.22 7.05 30.05
N ARG A 29 -10.35 5.72 30.02
CA ARG A 29 -10.29 4.94 28.78
C ARG A 29 -11.49 5.19 27.86
N GLN A 30 -12.68 5.44 28.40
CA GLN A 30 -13.83 5.81 27.57
C GLN A 30 -13.65 7.17 26.90
N GLU A 31 -13.04 8.13 27.60
CA GLU A 31 -12.71 9.44 27.04
C GLU A 31 -11.68 9.32 25.91
N ASP A 32 -10.59 8.59 26.13
CA ASP A 32 -9.59 8.30 25.08
C ASP A 32 -10.22 7.63 23.85
N ILE A 33 -11.15 6.68 24.05
CA ILE A 33 -11.86 6.03 22.95
C ILE A 33 -12.74 7.03 22.18
N ARG A 34 -13.40 7.96 22.87
CA ARG A 34 -14.21 9.00 22.22
C ARG A 34 -13.34 9.94 21.39
N ASP A 35 -12.24 10.43 21.96
CA ASP A 35 -11.31 11.30 21.24
C ASP A 35 -10.77 10.62 19.97
N ARG A 36 -10.46 9.31 20.07
CA ARG A 36 -10.02 8.51 18.92
C ARG A 36 -11.12 8.32 17.88
N LEU A 37 -12.37 8.18 18.28
CA LEU A 37 -13.52 8.11 17.36
C LEU A 37 -13.72 9.44 16.65
N ASP A 38 -13.69 10.56 17.37
CA ASP A 38 -13.82 11.90 16.78
C ASP A 38 -12.68 12.18 15.78
N ALA A 39 -11.45 11.76 16.09
CA ALA A 39 -10.32 11.86 15.19
C ALA A 39 -10.48 10.99 13.93
N LEU A 40 -11.03 9.78 14.08
CA LEU A 40 -11.35 8.91 12.95
C LEU A 40 -12.47 9.48 12.08
N GLU A 41 -13.54 10.01 12.68
CA GLU A 41 -14.66 10.63 11.97
C GLU A 41 -14.19 11.83 11.13
N ARG A 42 -13.39 12.72 11.71
CA ARG A 42 -12.77 13.85 10.98
C ARG A 42 -11.90 13.40 9.83
N ARG A 43 -11.12 12.33 10.02
CA ARG A 43 -10.24 11.79 8.99
C ARG A 43 -11.04 11.13 7.86
N VAL A 44 -12.14 10.45 8.17
CA VAL A 44 -13.06 9.90 7.17
C VAL A 44 -13.72 11.03 6.39
N GLU A 45 -14.25 12.05 7.06
CA GLU A 45 -14.84 13.22 6.40
C GLU A 45 -13.82 13.93 5.48
N GLN A 46 -12.57 14.05 5.91
CA GLN A 46 -11.50 14.61 5.09
C GLN A 46 -11.23 13.75 3.84
N LEU A 47 -11.20 12.42 3.98
CA LEU A 47 -11.01 11.50 2.87
C LEU A 47 -12.20 11.51 1.90
N GLU A 48 -13.43 11.62 2.40
CA GLU A 48 -14.63 11.73 1.56
C GLU A 48 -14.60 13.04 0.75
N ARG A 49 -14.22 14.16 1.37
CA ARG A 49 -14.04 15.45 0.69
C ARG A 49 -12.91 15.40 -0.36
N GLN A 50 -11.80 14.74 -0.05
CA GLN A 50 -10.66 14.61 -0.97
C GLN A 50 -10.95 13.69 -2.15
N ASN A 51 -11.67 12.60 -1.92
CA ASN A 51 -12.01 11.62 -2.95
C ASN A 51 -13.28 11.97 -3.74
N GLY A 52 -13.97 13.05 -3.39
CA GLY A 52 -15.11 13.57 -4.14
C GLY A 52 -16.22 12.53 -4.35
N LEU A 53 -16.42 11.59 -3.41
CA LEU A 53 -17.51 10.63 -3.53
C LEU A 53 -18.83 11.40 -3.46
N PRO A 54 -19.65 11.38 -4.52
CA PRO A 54 -20.98 11.97 -4.44
C PRO A 54 -21.83 11.01 -3.62
N THR A 55 -22.02 11.32 -2.34
CA THR A 55 -23.10 10.74 -1.55
C THR A 55 -24.41 11.28 -2.11
N GLY A 56 -24.93 10.60 -3.12
CA GLY A 56 -26.12 11.03 -3.85
C GLY A 56 -26.59 9.97 -4.81
N ILE A 57 -27.41 9.05 -4.31
CA ILE A 57 -28.34 8.28 -5.14
C ILE A 57 -29.25 9.31 -5.81
N ASN A 58 -28.86 9.80 -6.99
CA ASN A 58 -29.67 10.47 -8.04
C ASN A 58 -28.69 11.22 -8.96
N ALA A 59 -28.40 10.64 -10.12
CA ALA A 59 -27.61 11.28 -11.19
C ALA A 59 -28.27 12.60 -11.66
N PRO A 60 -27.51 13.46 -12.33
CA PRO A 60 -27.61 13.43 -13.78
C PRO A 60 -26.25 13.37 -14.47
N THR A 61 -26.22 12.54 -15.50
CA THR A 61 -25.27 12.54 -16.60
C THR A 61 -25.09 13.95 -17.15
N GLU A 62 -23.92 14.56 -16.95
CA GLU A 62 -23.42 15.68 -17.76
C GLU A 62 -21.91 15.47 -18.02
N PRO A 63 -21.42 15.80 -19.23
CA PRO A 63 -20.10 15.42 -19.70
C PRO A 63 -19.04 16.45 -19.31
N ILE A 64 -17.85 15.94 -18.95
CA ILE A 64 -16.52 16.57 -19.12
C ILE A 64 -16.49 18.09 -18.86
N GLY A 65 -16.25 18.47 -17.60
CA GLY A 65 -16.00 19.86 -17.21
C GLY A 65 -14.87 19.96 -16.20
N SER A 66 -13.66 20.22 -16.71
CA SER A 66 -12.46 20.71 -16.04
C SER A 66 -12.61 21.14 -14.57
N GLY A 67 -12.32 20.22 -13.65
CA GLY A 67 -12.03 20.52 -12.25
C GLY A 67 -10.67 19.91 -11.92
N HIS A 68 -9.63 20.75 -11.90
CA HIS A 68 -8.28 20.43 -11.45
C HIS A 68 -8.31 19.97 -9.97
N HIS A 69 -8.67 18.72 -9.73
CA HIS A 69 -8.21 17.97 -8.56
C HIS A 69 -7.25 16.93 -9.10
N ALA A 70 -6.01 17.38 -9.32
CA ALA A 70 -4.87 16.51 -9.47
C ALA A 70 -4.77 15.67 -8.20
N MET A 71 -5.43 14.51 -8.21
CA MET A 71 -4.98 13.36 -7.45
C MET A 71 -3.52 13.19 -7.84
N ASP A 72 -2.60 13.53 -6.94
CA ASP A 72 -1.17 13.30 -7.11
C ASP A 72 -0.96 11.79 -7.30
N PRO A 73 -0.67 11.30 -8.53
CA PRO A 73 -0.38 9.90 -8.75
C PRO A 73 1.00 9.51 -8.18
N GLY A 74 1.78 10.51 -7.72
CA GLY A 74 3.20 10.40 -7.40
C GLY A 74 3.56 9.59 -6.16
N ILE A 75 2.59 9.10 -5.37
CA ILE A 75 2.90 8.30 -4.17
C ILE A 75 2.80 6.79 -4.43
N PHE A 76 2.06 6.34 -5.45
CA PHE A 76 1.82 4.90 -5.67
C PHE A 76 2.33 4.34 -7.01
N PHE A 77 2.77 5.19 -7.94
CA PHE A 77 3.30 4.74 -9.24
C PHE A 77 4.81 4.96 -9.43
N ASN A 78 5.48 5.69 -8.52
CA ASN A 78 6.81 6.22 -8.80
C ASN A 78 7.98 5.23 -8.75
N ASP A 79 7.83 4.06 -8.10
CA ASP A 79 8.94 3.08 -8.00
C ASP A 79 8.93 2.04 -9.15
N ALA A 80 7.85 1.96 -9.94
CA ALA A 80 7.70 0.99 -11.02
C ALA A 80 7.77 1.60 -12.43
N ASP A 81 7.58 2.93 -12.55
CA ASP A 81 7.62 3.64 -13.84
C ASP A 81 9.05 3.99 -14.28
N ASP A 82 10.01 4.03 -13.35
CA ASP A 82 11.45 4.10 -13.67
C ASP A 82 11.99 2.71 -14.01
N ILE A 83 11.45 2.07 -15.06
CA ILE A 83 12.13 0.91 -15.67
C ILE A 83 13.40 1.48 -16.31
N PRO A 84 14.62 1.19 -15.79
CA PRO A 84 15.83 1.68 -16.40
C PRO A 84 15.85 1.17 -17.86
N PRO A 85 16.12 2.04 -18.84
CA PRO A 85 16.17 1.61 -20.23
C PRO A 85 17.15 0.45 -20.32
N ALA A 86 16.70 -0.64 -20.96
CA ALA A 86 17.50 -1.85 -21.10
C ALA A 86 18.90 -1.47 -21.63
N SER A 87 19.95 -1.93 -20.93
CA SER A 87 21.31 -1.63 -21.36
C SER A 87 21.53 -2.17 -22.78
N LYS A 88 22.40 -1.52 -23.57
CA LYS A 88 22.70 -1.96 -24.95
C LYS A 88 23.05 -3.47 -25.01
N ALA A 89 23.83 -3.95 -24.05
CA ALA A 89 24.17 -5.37 -23.94
C ALA A 89 22.95 -6.28 -23.71
N GLN A 90 21.92 -5.82 -22.98
CA GLN A 90 20.67 -6.54 -22.80
C GLN A 90 19.83 -6.56 -24.08
N GLN A 91 19.83 -5.47 -24.85
CA GLN A 91 19.16 -5.41 -26.15
C GLN A 91 19.83 -6.37 -27.15
N ASP A 92 21.16 -6.35 -27.23
CA ASP A 92 21.93 -7.26 -28.09
C ASP A 92 21.66 -8.74 -27.73
N LEU A 93 21.63 -9.06 -26.43
CA LEU A 93 21.28 -10.41 -25.95
C LEU A 93 19.83 -10.79 -26.28
N TYR A 94 18.90 -9.85 -26.14
CA TYR A 94 17.49 -10.06 -26.48
C TYR A 94 17.33 -10.40 -27.97
N GLU A 95 17.96 -9.64 -28.86
CA GLU A 95 17.89 -9.88 -30.31
C GLU A 95 18.51 -11.22 -30.70
N ALA A 96 19.63 -11.59 -30.06
CA ALA A 96 20.28 -12.86 -30.28
C ALA A 96 19.41 -14.05 -29.82
N TRP A 97 18.80 -13.97 -28.63
CA TRP A 97 17.88 -15.00 -28.14
C TRP A 97 16.59 -15.07 -28.94
N ARG A 98 16.06 -13.93 -29.40
CA ARG A 98 14.89 -13.90 -30.26
C ARG A 98 15.15 -14.63 -31.57
N SER A 99 16.28 -14.31 -32.22
CA SER A 99 16.71 -14.99 -33.45
C SER A 99 16.93 -16.49 -33.23
N HIS A 100 17.42 -16.88 -32.05
CA HIS A 100 17.57 -18.28 -31.66
C HIS A 100 16.22 -19.01 -31.59
N TYR A 101 15.24 -18.46 -30.88
CA TYR A 101 13.92 -19.08 -30.74
C TYR A 101 13.08 -19.05 -32.03
N GLU A 102 13.30 -18.06 -32.90
CA GLU A 102 12.70 -18.04 -34.24
C GLU A 102 13.22 -19.19 -35.12
N ARG A 103 14.49 -19.62 -34.94
CA ARG A 103 15.07 -20.78 -35.63
C ARG A 103 14.77 -22.12 -34.93
N ASN A 104 14.62 -22.09 -33.61
CA ASN A 104 14.40 -23.28 -32.76
C ASN A 104 13.05 -23.18 -32.01
N PRO A 105 11.90 -23.25 -32.71
CA PRO A 105 10.59 -23.11 -32.07
C PRO A 105 10.28 -24.24 -31.08
N GLY A 106 10.95 -25.40 -31.20
CA GLY A 106 10.80 -26.54 -30.28
C GLY A 106 11.40 -26.30 -28.88
N GLU A 107 12.25 -25.28 -28.72
CA GLU A 107 12.82 -24.89 -27.42
C GLU A 107 11.96 -23.86 -26.68
N ILE A 108 10.90 -23.37 -27.31
CA ILE A 108 9.95 -22.45 -26.69
C ILE A 108 9.04 -23.27 -25.78
N GLU A 109 8.96 -22.88 -24.50
CA GLU A 109 8.06 -23.52 -23.55
C GLU A 109 6.59 -23.35 -23.96
N ALA A 110 5.76 -24.38 -23.71
CA ALA A 110 4.36 -24.36 -24.08
C ALA A 110 3.63 -23.16 -23.45
N GLY A 111 2.96 -22.37 -24.29
CA GLY A 111 2.23 -21.16 -23.87
C GLY A 111 3.10 -19.92 -23.72
N LYS A 112 4.41 -19.98 -24.01
CA LYS A 112 5.29 -18.81 -24.10
C LYS A 112 5.59 -18.48 -25.57
N THR A 113 5.91 -17.22 -25.82
CA THR A 113 6.36 -16.71 -27.11
C THR A 113 7.88 -16.65 -27.18
N ALA A 114 8.43 -16.59 -28.40
CA ALA A 114 9.85 -16.36 -28.64
C ALA A 114 10.34 -15.06 -27.97
N HIS A 115 9.51 -14.00 -28.00
CA HIS A 115 9.79 -12.72 -27.37
C HIS A 115 9.87 -12.80 -25.86
N GLU A 116 8.93 -13.51 -25.22
CA GLU A 116 8.93 -13.71 -23.77
C GLU A 116 10.15 -14.53 -23.34
N MET A 117 10.43 -15.62 -24.04
CA MET A 117 11.61 -16.45 -23.75
C MET A 117 12.91 -15.67 -23.96
N ALA A 118 13.00 -14.85 -25.02
CA ALA A 118 14.15 -14.00 -25.26
C ALA A 118 14.32 -12.91 -24.19
N ALA A 119 13.23 -12.27 -23.76
CA ALA A 119 13.25 -11.27 -22.71
C ALA A 119 13.70 -11.88 -21.37
N LEU A 120 13.19 -13.06 -21.03
CA LEU A 120 13.60 -13.80 -19.83
C LEU A 120 15.09 -14.13 -19.86
N LYS A 121 15.60 -14.65 -20.98
CA LYS A 121 17.02 -15.00 -21.13
C LYS A 121 17.94 -13.77 -21.13
N ALA A 122 17.50 -12.66 -21.72
CA ALA A 122 18.24 -11.40 -21.70
C ALA A 122 18.26 -10.76 -20.30
N ALA A 123 17.17 -10.89 -19.54
CA ALA A 123 17.07 -10.37 -18.17
C ALA A 123 17.99 -11.13 -17.20
N THR A 124 18.21 -12.44 -17.37
CA THR A 124 19.04 -13.24 -16.47
C THR A 124 20.55 -13.07 -16.67
N ARG A 125 21.00 -12.16 -17.55
CA ARG A 125 22.41 -11.98 -17.94
C ARG A 125 23.13 -13.31 -18.22
N SER A 126 22.39 -14.31 -18.70
CA SER A 126 23.00 -15.59 -19.06
C SER A 126 23.81 -15.33 -20.32
N PRO A 127 25.15 -15.38 -20.27
CA PRO A 127 25.94 -15.28 -21.49
C PRO A 127 25.44 -16.37 -22.41
N ILE A 128 25.19 -16.01 -23.67
CA ILE A 128 24.90 -17.00 -24.71
C ILE A 128 26.13 -17.90 -24.76
N GLY A 129 25.99 -19.09 -24.18
CA GLY A 129 27.03 -20.09 -24.20
C GLY A 129 27.26 -20.46 -25.65
N THR A 130 28.46 -20.18 -26.15
CA THR A 130 28.97 -20.59 -27.46
C THR A 130 28.91 -22.10 -27.72
N ALA A 131 28.45 -22.91 -26.74
CA ALA A 131 28.24 -24.33 -26.85
C ALA A 131 26.87 -24.74 -27.44
N GLY A 132 25.93 -23.81 -27.67
CA GLY A 132 24.57 -24.13 -28.12
C GLY A 132 24.12 -23.52 -29.44
N ILE A 133 24.94 -22.67 -30.08
CA ILE A 133 24.57 -22.04 -31.34
C ILE A 133 25.57 -22.48 -32.39
N ASP A 134 25.12 -23.35 -33.30
CA ASP A 134 25.74 -23.52 -34.61
C ASP A 134 25.71 -22.17 -35.32
N GLN A 135 26.78 -21.39 -35.12
CA GLN A 135 27.12 -20.29 -36.00
C GLN A 135 27.63 -20.90 -37.31
N GLN A 136 26.73 -21.17 -38.24
CA GLN A 136 27.09 -21.29 -39.66
C GLN A 136 26.67 -20.02 -40.42
N PRO A 137 27.51 -19.61 -41.39
CA PRO A 137 27.65 -18.25 -41.88
C PRO A 137 26.45 -17.70 -42.66
#